data_AF-A0A971H720-F1
#
_entry.id   AF-A0A971H720-F1
#
_cell.length_a   1.000
_cell.length_b   1.000
_cell.length_c   1.000
_cell.angle_alpha   90.00
_cell.angle_beta   90.00
_cell.angle_gamma   90.00
#
_symmetry.space_group_name_H-M   'P 1'
#
loop_
_entity.id
_entity.type
_entity.pdbx_description
1 polymer ?
#
loop_
_entity_poly.entity_id
_entity_poly.type
_entity_poly.pdbx_seq_one_letter_code
_entity_poly.pdbx_strand_id
1 'polypeptide(L)'
;VSDSVALGEYPIDIHGQNKDIYLETTLGETIEKIPNDWAGDGGLFQIPLGVFIPEKIDGLLAAEKNISVSRVVNGSTRLQPVTMLTGQAAGAIAAVAIKQKVQPRSLLPFDVQEALWRGKSQLSLFTFKDVPYYSSYWPGVEAAMLYEYMAPVSETIFGAYDGMHWIEVKDAFRKSCGITEFPQTNPEEKVYIDKFAEWLRELYKADLKRYENVIDNLVGEKILNKGKLASIILDIKRSKPLAKKKK
;
A
#
# COMPACT_ATOMS: atom_id res chain seq x y z
N VAL A 1 1.00 -1.43 -10.07
CA VAL A 1 0.61 -1.91 -8.71
C VAL A 1 1.68 -1.41 -7.77
N SER A 2 1.34 -0.66 -6.73
CA SER A 2 2.35 -0.19 -5.77
C SER A 2 2.90 -1.38 -4.98
N ASP A 3 4.21 -1.59 -5.08
CA ASP A 3 4.96 -2.68 -4.45
C ASP A 3 5.84 -2.17 -3.29
N SER A 4 5.58 -0.96 -2.80
CA SER A 4 6.28 -0.37 -1.65
C SER A 4 6.11 -1.21 -0.39
N VAL A 5 7.21 -1.43 0.34
CA VAL A 5 7.26 -2.13 1.63
C VAL A 5 8.03 -1.36 2.70
N ALA A 6 8.58 -0.19 2.36
CA ALA A 6 9.14 0.76 3.31
C ALA A 6 9.09 2.17 2.72
N LEU A 7 9.25 3.17 3.58
CA LEU A 7 9.43 4.56 3.18
C LEU A 7 10.84 5.02 3.54
N GLY A 8 11.30 6.05 2.85
CA GLY A 8 12.45 6.83 3.28
C GLY A 8 12.20 8.32 3.06
N GLU A 9 12.88 9.14 3.85
CA GLU A 9 12.83 10.60 3.76
C GLU A 9 14.24 11.10 4.01
N TYR A 10 14.96 11.39 2.92
CA TYR A 10 16.30 11.95 3.00
C TYR A 10 16.72 12.54 1.65
N PRO A 11 17.38 13.71 1.63
CA PRO A 11 17.97 14.22 0.40
C PRO A 11 19.05 13.27 -0.13
N ILE A 12 19.41 13.42 -1.40
CA ILE A 12 20.48 12.63 -1.99
C ILE A 12 21.82 13.13 -1.43
N ASP A 13 22.32 12.45 -0.39
CA ASP A 13 23.60 12.77 0.26
C ASP A 13 24.77 12.02 -0.38
N ILE A 14 25.29 12.60 -1.46
CA ILE A 14 26.49 12.13 -2.17
C ILE A 14 27.55 13.21 -2.11
N HIS A 15 28.66 12.91 -1.44
CA HIS A 15 29.83 13.77 -1.45
C HIS A 15 30.60 13.59 -2.76
N GLY A 16 30.77 14.68 -3.50
CA GLY A 16 31.48 14.69 -4.79
C GLY A 16 30.54 14.72 -5.99
N GLN A 17 29.92 15.89 -6.20
CA GLN A 17 29.28 16.44 -7.41
C GLN A 17 28.52 15.46 -8.32
N ASN A 18 27.25 15.76 -8.63
CA ASN A 18 26.43 15.11 -9.67
C ASN A 18 27.01 15.35 -11.09
N LYS A 19 28.26 14.94 -11.32
CA LYS A 19 28.90 14.95 -12.63
C LYS A 19 28.52 13.68 -13.36
N ASP A 20 28.33 13.78 -14.67
CA ASP A 20 28.01 12.65 -15.56
C ASP A 20 28.92 11.44 -15.34
N ILE A 21 30.20 11.66 -15.05
CA ILE A 21 31.18 10.57 -14.84
C ILE A 21 30.86 9.67 -13.64
N TYR A 22 30.04 10.12 -12.70
CA TYR A 22 29.63 9.35 -11.53
C TYR A 22 28.19 8.84 -11.63
N LEU A 23 27.46 9.21 -12.69
CA LEU A 23 26.10 8.77 -12.92
C LEU A 23 26.08 7.41 -13.63
N GLU A 24 25.18 6.55 -13.18
CA GLU A 24 24.93 5.25 -13.80
C GLU A 24 23.97 5.41 -14.97
N THR A 25 24.48 5.91 -16.10
CA THR A 25 23.69 6.19 -17.31
C THR A 25 22.92 4.98 -17.84
N THR A 26 23.42 3.76 -17.60
CA THR A 26 22.71 2.51 -17.92
C THR A 26 21.43 2.30 -17.12
N LEU A 27 21.29 2.97 -15.97
CA LEU A 27 20.08 3.02 -15.15
C LEU A 27 19.22 4.25 -15.46
N GLY A 28 19.58 5.03 -16.49
CA GLY A 28 18.84 6.20 -16.94
C GLY A 28 19.06 7.45 -16.07
N GLU A 29 20.11 7.46 -15.26
CA GLU A 29 20.54 8.60 -14.44
C GLU A 29 21.09 9.74 -15.33
N THR A 30 20.61 10.97 -15.09
CA THR A 30 21.10 12.19 -15.74
C THR A 30 21.14 13.34 -14.72
N ILE A 31 21.93 14.37 -14.99
CA ILE A 31 22.05 15.56 -14.11
C ILE A 31 20.69 16.24 -13.93
N GLU A 32 19.85 16.25 -14.97
CA GLU A 32 18.52 16.84 -14.90
C GLU A 32 17.56 16.07 -13.99
N LYS A 33 17.75 14.74 -13.88
CA LYS A 33 16.92 13.87 -13.03
C LYS A 33 17.41 13.76 -11.60
N ILE A 34 18.68 14.06 -11.36
CA ILE A 34 19.32 13.95 -10.05
C ILE A 34 19.71 15.37 -9.63
N PRO A 35 18.76 16.11 -9.04
CA PRO A 35 19.02 17.46 -8.59
C PRO A 35 20.08 17.47 -7.49
N ASN A 36 20.80 18.60 -7.37
CA ASN A 36 21.81 18.78 -6.34
C ASN A 36 21.11 19.22 -5.04
N ASP A 37 20.60 18.23 -4.31
CA ASP A 37 19.61 18.42 -3.24
C ASP A 37 20.20 18.82 -1.89
N TRP A 38 21.45 19.31 -1.86
CA TRP A 38 22.07 19.83 -0.63
C TRP A 38 21.32 21.02 -0.03
N ALA A 39 20.37 21.62 -0.77
CA ALA A 39 19.46 22.66 -0.29
C ALA A 39 18.37 22.15 0.67
N GLY A 40 18.24 20.84 0.89
CA GLY A 40 17.41 20.29 1.97
C GLY A 40 15.96 19.97 1.60
N ASP A 41 15.56 20.07 0.34
CA ASP A 41 14.21 19.75 -0.15
C ASP A 41 13.96 18.23 -0.33
N GLY A 42 14.63 17.40 0.48
CA GLY A 42 14.48 15.94 0.42
C GLY A 42 13.00 15.53 0.52
N GLY A 43 12.56 14.63 -0.36
CA GLY A 43 11.18 14.15 -0.41
C GLY A 43 11.00 12.79 0.27
N LEU A 44 9.76 12.50 0.66
CA LEU A 44 9.34 11.15 1.05
C LEU A 44 9.30 10.26 -0.20
N PHE A 45 9.91 9.09 -0.12
CA PHE A 45 9.97 8.11 -1.22
C PHE A 45 9.62 6.71 -0.75
N GLN A 46 9.20 5.88 -1.72
CA GLN A 46 8.82 4.49 -1.50
C GLN A 46 9.97 3.54 -1.84
N ILE A 47 10.11 2.46 -1.06
CA ILE A 47 11.09 1.40 -1.28
C ILE A 47 10.36 0.12 -1.71
N PRO A 48 10.52 -0.31 -2.97
CA PRO A 48 9.76 -1.43 -3.51
C PRO A 48 10.27 -2.79 -3.05
N LEU A 49 9.39 -3.79 -2.95
CA LEU A 49 9.71 -5.16 -2.52
C LEU A 49 10.89 -5.78 -3.28
N GLY A 50 11.00 -5.49 -4.58
CA GLY A 50 12.02 -6.07 -5.44
C GLY A 50 13.46 -5.79 -5.00
N VAL A 51 13.73 -4.65 -4.35
CA VAL A 51 15.12 -4.29 -3.97
C VAL A 51 15.72 -5.22 -2.90
N PHE A 52 14.87 -5.95 -2.20
CA PHE A 52 15.26 -6.89 -1.15
C PHE A 52 15.62 -8.28 -1.69
N ILE A 53 15.26 -8.59 -2.94
CA ILE A 53 15.23 -9.96 -3.45
C ILE A 53 16.29 -10.14 -4.56
N PRO A 54 17.33 -10.95 -4.33
CA PRO A 54 18.33 -11.24 -5.36
C PRO A 54 17.74 -11.94 -6.59
N GLU A 55 18.19 -11.54 -7.78
CA GLU A 55 17.70 -12.09 -9.06
C GLU A 55 17.96 -13.61 -9.18
N LYS A 56 19.10 -14.10 -8.69
CA LYS A 56 19.57 -15.47 -8.97
C LYS A 56 19.62 -16.42 -7.77
N ILE A 57 19.52 -15.89 -6.55
CA ILE A 57 19.71 -16.67 -5.32
C ILE A 57 18.38 -16.75 -4.58
N ASP A 58 17.94 -17.98 -4.27
CA ASP A 58 16.77 -18.25 -3.45
C ASP A 58 17.12 -18.31 -1.95
N GLY A 59 16.14 -18.03 -1.10
CA GLY A 59 16.32 -18.04 0.36
C GLY A 59 17.18 -16.90 0.93
N LEU A 60 17.69 -15.99 0.09
CA LEU A 60 18.48 -14.83 0.50
C LEU A 60 17.65 -13.54 0.39
N LEU A 61 17.78 -12.68 1.40
CA LEU A 61 17.24 -11.32 1.38
C LEU A 61 18.36 -10.32 1.64
N ALA A 62 18.39 -9.26 0.84
CA ALA A 62 19.17 -8.07 1.13
C ALA A 62 18.45 -7.22 2.18
N ALA A 63 19.20 -6.54 3.03
CA ALA A 63 18.68 -5.62 4.04
C ALA A 63 19.70 -4.51 4.32
N GLU A 64 19.26 -3.46 5.03
CA GLU A 64 20.11 -2.32 5.41
C GLU A 64 20.69 -1.67 4.12
N LYS A 65 22.01 -1.48 4.02
CA LYS A 65 22.71 -0.86 2.87
C LYS A 65 22.97 -1.82 1.70
N ASN A 66 22.55 -3.08 1.82
CA ASN A 66 22.83 -4.10 0.80
C ASN A 66 21.68 -4.27 -0.20
N ILE A 67 20.60 -3.49 -0.08
CA ILE A 67 19.47 -3.54 -1.01
C ILE A 67 19.88 -3.09 -2.41
N SER A 68 19.20 -3.62 -3.42
CA SER A 68 19.49 -3.34 -4.83
C SER A 68 19.04 -1.93 -5.22
N VAL A 69 19.95 -0.98 -5.13
CA VAL A 69 19.75 0.43 -5.52
C VAL A 69 20.96 0.93 -6.31
N SER A 70 20.78 1.96 -7.12
CA SER A 70 21.91 2.65 -7.73
C SER A 70 22.77 3.34 -6.64
N ARG A 71 24.01 3.66 -6.98
CA ARG A 71 24.92 4.45 -6.15
C ARG A 71 24.26 5.76 -5.72
N VAL A 72 23.47 6.38 -6.60
CA VAL A 72 22.82 7.65 -6.31
C VAL A 72 21.69 7.49 -5.31
N VAL A 73 20.79 6.53 -5.55
CA VAL A 73 19.68 6.23 -4.62
C VAL A 73 20.20 5.77 -3.26
N ASN A 74 21.34 5.06 -3.24
CA ASN A 74 22.02 4.70 -1.99
C ASN A 74 22.42 5.91 -1.14
N GLY A 75 22.58 7.10 -1.75
CA GLY A 75 22.79 8.37 -1.04
C GLY A 75 21.66 8.71 -0.07
N SER A 76 20.41 8.36 -0.42
CA SER A 76 19.22 8.59 0.42
C SER A 76 18.85 7.38 1.27
N THR A 77 18.99 6.15 0.75
CA THR A 77 18.49 4.95 1.45
C THR A 77 19.40 4.44 2.57
N ARG A 78 20.68 4.82 2.60
CA ARG A 78 21.68 4.32 3.56
C ARG A 78 21.61 4.91 4.97
N LEU A 79 20.67 5.82 5.21
CA LEU A 79 20.54 6.55 6.47
C LEU A 79 19.84 5.69 7.54
N GLN A 80 20.19 5.93 8.81
CA GLN A 80 19.73 5.08 9.92
C GLN A 80 18.19 4.92 9.98
N PRO A 81 17.37 5.98 9.82
CA PRO A 81 15.91 5.82 9.84
C PRO A 81 15.39 4.93 8.70
N VAL A 82 15.92 5.12 7.49
CA VAL A 82 15.53 4.34 6.30
C VAL A 82 15.96 2.89 6.46
N THR A 83 17.19 2.65 6.91
CA THR A 83 17.72 1.30 7.12
C THR A 83 16.99 0.53 8.22
N MET A 84 16.44 1.21 9.24
CA MET A 84 15.55 0.57 10.22
C MET A 84 14.24 0.10 9.56
N LEU A 85 13.64 0.92 8.70
CA LEU A 85 12.42 0.56 7.97
C LEU A 85 12.66 -0.57 6.96
N THR A 86 13.80 -0.56 6.26
CA THR A 86 14.17 -1.67 5.37
C THR A 86 14.47 -2.94 6.16
N GLY A 87 15.05 -2.86 7.35
CA GLY A 87 15.19 -3.99 8.27
C GLY A 87 13.84 -4.60 8.68
N GLN A 88 12.87 -3.75 9.03
CA GLN A 88 11.50 -4.19 9.34
C GLN A 88 10.82 -4.84 8.13
N ALA A 89 10.98 -4.25 6.94
CA ALA A 89 10.48 -4.83 5.70
C ALA A 89 11.10 -6.20 5.41
N ALA A 90 12.42 -6.34 5.50
CA ALA A 90 13.13 -7.61 5.29
C ALA A 90 12.63 -8.70 6.26
N GLY A 91 12.43 -8.35 7.54
CA GLY A 91 11.86 -9.27 8.53
C GLY A 91 10.43 -9.70 8.18
N ALA A 92 9.58 -8.76 7.75
CA ALA A 92 8.22 -9.05 7.32
C ALA A 92 8.21 -9.97 6.08
N ILE A 93 9.05 -9.68 5.08
CA ILE A 93 9.21 -10.51 3.87
C ILE A 93 9.59 -11.94 4.25
N ALA A 94 10.59 -12.12 5.09
CA ALA A 94 11.02 -13.45 5.54
C ALA A 94 9.90 -14.20 6.28
N ALA A 95 9.24 -13.54 7.23
CA ALA A 95 8.16 -14.14 8.01
C ALA A 95 6.96 -14.57 7.15
N VAL A 96 6.55 -13.71 6.20
CA VAL A 96 5.44 -13.99 5.29
C VAL A 96 5.82 -15.12 4.32
N ALA A 97 7.03 -15.11 3.75
CA ALA A 97 7.55 -16.17 2.89
C ALA A 97 7.51 -17.54 3.57
N ILE A 98 8.01 -17.64 4.81
CA ILE A 98 8.02 -18.87 5.61
C ILE A 98 6.59 -19.33 5.90
N LYS A 99 5.70 -18.42 6.33
CA LYS A 99 4.30 -18.73 6.64
C LYS A 99 3.54 -19.26 5.43
N GLN A 100 3.79 -18.69 4.25
CA GLN A 100 3.17 -19.13 3.00
C GLN A 100 3.90 -20.32 2.34
N LYS A 101 5.08 -20.70 2.85
CA LYS A 101 5.95 -21.75 2.28
C LYS A 101 6.33 -21.47 0.81
N VAL A 102 6.67 -20.21 0.52
CA VAL A 102 7.09 -19.77 -0.82
C VAL A 102 8.43 -19.03 -0.73
N GLN A 103 9.14 -18.92 -1.87
CA GLN A 103 10.32 -18.06 -1.96
C GLN A 103 9.90 -16.58 -1.91
N PRO A 104 10.74 -15.67 -1.37
CA PRO A 104 10.44 -14.22 -1.35
C PRO A 104 10.02 -13.66 -2.72
N ARG A 105 10.67 -14.09 -3.81
CA ARG A 105 10.34 -13.70 -5.20
C ARG A 105 8.94 -14.11 -5.67
N SER A 106 8.23 -14.93 -4.90
CA SER A 106 6.87 -15.38 -5.20
C SER A 106 5.81 -14.74 -4.29
N LEU A 107 6.22 -13.88 -3.36
CA LEU A 107 5.27 -13.11 -2.55
C LEU A 107 4.57 -12.05 -3.39
N LEU A 108 3.30 -11.84 -3.09
CA LEU A 108 2.60 -10.65 -3.54
C LEU A 108 2.98 -9.49 -2.60
N PRO A 109 3.24 -8.27 -3.11
CA PRO A 109 3.51 -7.12 -2.26
C PRO A 109 2.45 -6.90 -1.18
N PHE A 110 1.17 -7.08 -1.54
CA PHE A 110 0.05 -6.98 -0.61
C PHE A 110 0.23 -7.82 0.66
N ASP A 111 0.76 -9.04 0.56
CA ASP A 111 0.90 -9.94 1.71
C ASP A 111 1.94 -9.41 2.72
N VAL A 112 2.99 -8.76 2.21
CA VAL A 112 4.03 -8.11 3.03
C VAL A 112 3.50 -6.81 3.62
N GLN A 113 2.83 -6.00 2.79
CA GLN A 113 2.21 -4.73 3.21
C GLN A 113 1.17 -4.96 4.32
N GLU A 114 0.41 -6.05 4.25
CA GLU A 114 -0.56 -6.44 5.27
C GLU A 114 0.10 -6.69 6.63
N ALA A 115 1.23 -7.40 6.64
CA ALA A 115 2.00 -7.63 7.85
C ALA A 115 2.60 -6.32 8.41
N LEU A 116 3.06 -5.43 7.52
CA LEU A 116 3.63 -4.13 7.87
C LEU A 116 2.59 -3.18 8.47
N TRP A 117 1.39 -3.09 7.89
CA TRP A 117 0.30 -2.29 8.43
C TRP A 117 -0.18 -2.79 9.80
N ARG A 118 -0.16 -4.11 10.05
CA ARG A 118 -0.39 -4.66 11.40
C ARG A 118 0.64 -4.15 12.41
N GLY A 119 1.89 -4.02 11.97
CA GLY A 119 2.99 -3.42 12.72
C GLY A 119 3.03 -1.89 12.72
N LYS A 120 2.00 -1.22 12.16
CA LYS A 120 1.91 0.24 12.06
C LYS A 120 3.02 0.90 11.23
N SER A 121 3.61 0.18 10.30
CA SER A 121 4.52 0.76 9.29
C SER A 121 3.72 1.47 8.21
N GLN A 122 3.95 2.77 8.07
CA GLN A 122 3.39 3.58 6.98
C GLN A 122 4.07 3.23 5.65
N LEU A 123 3.27 3.16 4.59
CA LEU A 123 3.70 2.81 3.23
C LEU A 123 3.17 3.77 2.18
N SER A 124 2.08 4.48 2.47
CA SER A 124 1.59 5.55 1.61
C SER A 124 2.36 6.85 1.85
N LEU A 125 2.46 7.70 0.83
CA LEU A 125 3.11 9.01 0.93
C LEU A 125 2.26 10.07 1.65
N PHE A 126 1.13 9.67 2.22
CA PHE A 126 0.11 10.58 2.74
C PHE A 126 -0.11 10.35 4.24
N THR A 127 -0.31 11.46 4.96
CA THR A 127 -0.68 11.44 6.38
C THR A 127 -1.88 12.36 6.59
N PHE A 128 -2.92 11.85 7.24
CA PHE A 128 -4.16 12.60 7.43
C PHE A 128 -4.46 12.86 8.90
N LYS A 129 -4.88 14.08 9.21
CA LYS A 129 -5.20 14.52 10.58
C LYS A 129 -6.42 13.81 11.16
N ASP A 130 -7.40 13.49 10.32
CA ASP A 130 -8.62 12.76 10.69
C ASP A 130 -8.42 11.23 10.76
N VAL A 131 -7.25 10.74 10.34
CA VAL A 131 -6.88 9.31 10.36
C VAL A 131 -5.46 9.13 10.92
N PRO A 132 -5.23 9.42 12.21
CA PRO A 132 -3.93 9.16 12.84
C PRO A 132 -3.62 7.65 12.88
N TYR A 133 -2.35 7.28 13.09
CA TYR A 133 -1.88 5.86 13.06
C TYR A 133 -2.62 4.91 14.04
N TYR A 134 -3.17 5.46 15.13
CA TYR A 134 -3.97 4.73 16.12
C TYR A 134 -5.45 4.59 15.74
N SER A 135 -5.90 5.25 14.66
CA SER A 135 -7.26 5.07 14.14
C SER A 135 -7.49 3.64 13.67
N SER A 136 -8.69 3.12 13.89
CA SER A 136 -9.11 1.82 13.37
C SER A 136 -9.20 1.83 11.83
N TYR A 137 -9.41 2.99 11.21
CA TYR A 137 -9.45 3.13 9.75
C TYR A 137 -8.06 3.22 9.11
N TRP A 138 -7.00 3.48 9.89
CA TRP A 138 -5.68 3.79 9.35
C TRP A 138 -5.14 2.74 8.37
N PRO A 139 -5.17 1.42 8.64
CA PRO A 139 -4.70 0.44 7.66
C PRO A 139 -5.48 0.47 6.33
N GLY A 140 -6.80 0.67 6.42
CA GLY A 140 -7.67 0.75 5.25
C GLY A 140 -7.38 1.98 4.40
N VAL A 141 -7.10 3.12 5.05
CA VAL A 141 -6.75 4.37 4.40
C VAL A 141 -5.34 4.30 3.79
N GLU A 142 -4.36 3.73 4.50
CA GLU A 142 -3.04 3.44 3.96
C GLU A 142 -3.13 2.60 2.68
N ALA A 143 -3.93 1.53 2.70
CA ALA A 143 -4.16 0.72 1.51
C ALA A 143 -4.87 1.50 0.39
N ALA A 144 -5.84 2.35 0.73
CA ALA A 144 -6.57 3.16 -0.24
C ALA A 144 -5.69 4.15 -0.96
N MET A 145 -4.78 4.80 -0.23
CA MET A 145 -3.80 5.72 -0.79
C MET A 145 -2.71 4.99 -1.56
N LEU A 146 -2.17 3.90 -1.01
CA LEU A 146 -1.08 3.14 -1.64
C LEU A 146 -1.51 2.52 -2.98
N TYR A 147 -2.76 2.08 -3.08
CA TYR A 147 -3.32 1.48 -4.29
C TYR A 147 -4.22 2.44 -5.09
N GLU A 148 -4.30 3.71 -4.69
CA GLU A 148 -4.97 4.80 -5.38
C GLU A 148 -6.45 4.52 -5.74
N TYR A 149 -7.16 3.75 -4.90
CA TYR A 149 -8.58 3.46 -5.12
C TYR A 149 -9.53 4.43 -4.42
N MET A 150 -9.03 5.36 -3.61
CA MET A 150 -9.78 6.51 -3.10
C MET A 150 -8.91 7.76 -3.10
N ALA A 151 -9.53 8.91 -3.38
CA ALA A 151 -8.88 10.21 -3.26
C ALA A 151 -9.23 10.84 -1.90
N PRO A 152 -8.33 11.61 -1.27
CA PRO A 152 -8.64 12.37 -0.06
C PRO A 152 -9.47 13.62 -0.37
N VAL A 153 -10.00 14.28 0.66
CA VAL A 153 -10.73 15.56 0.52
C VAL A 153 -9.74 16.72 0.36
N SER A 154 -8.58 16.66 1.02
CA SER A 154 -7.48 17.61 0.88
C SER A 154 -6.15 16.92 1.15
N GLU A 155 -5.05 17.66 1.05
CA GLU A 155 -3.70 17.17 1.37
C GLU A 155 -3.56 16.65 2.80
N THR A 156 -4.39 17.12 3.74
CA THR A 156 -4.27 16.78 5.16
C THR A 156 -5.53 16.13 5.76
N ILE A 157 -6.61 15.99 4.99
CA ILE A 157 -7.89 15.41 5.43
C ILE A 157 -8.34 14.34 4.43
N PHE A 158 -8.55 13.12 4.91
CA PHE A 158 -9.05 12.03 4.09
C PHE A 158 -10.56 12.12 3.85
N GLY A 159 -11.31 12.58 4.86
CA GLY A 159 -12.78 12.55 4.89
C GLY A 159 -13.31 11.24 5.49
N ALA A 160 -12.60 10.66 6.47
CA ALA A 160 -12.87 9.30 6.95
C ALA A 160 -14.28 9.12 7.54
N TYR A 161 -14.87 10.20 8.06
CA TYR A 161 -16.19 10.21 8.68
C TYR A 161 -17.29 10.70 7.74
N ASP A 162 -16.95 11.08 6.51
CA ASP A 162 -17.91 11.54 5.52
C ASP A 162 -18.76 10.37 5.03
N GLY A 163 -20.08 10.59 4.98
CA GLY A 163 -21.02 9.60 4.49
C GLY A 163 -20.87 9.40 2.98
N MET A 164 -20.76 8.15 2.54
CA MET A 164 -20.53 7.79 1.14
C MET A 164 -21.83 7.79 0.33
N HIS A 165 -21.72 8.15 -0.95
CA HIS A 165 -22.74 7.92 -1.96
C HIS A 165 -22.41 6.70 -2.84
N TRP A 166 -23.42 6.16 -3.52
CA TRP A 166 -23.23 5.00 -4.39
C TRP A 166 -22.25 5.24 -5.53
N ILE A 167 -22.16 6.46 -6.07
CA ILE A 167 -21.20 6.79 -7.12
C ILE A 167 -19.74 6.59 -6.66
N GLU A 168 -19.44 6.98 -5.42
CA GLU A 168 -18.11 6.88 -4.83
C GLU A 168 -17.77 5.43 -4.45
N VAL A 169 -18.76 4.68 -3.92
CA VAL A 169 -18.61 3.23 -3.66
C VAL A 169 -18.32 2.48 -4.96
N LYS A 170 -19.03 2.81 -6.04
CA LYS A 170 -18.84 2.22 -7.36
C LYS A 170 -17.42 2.45 -7.87
N ASP A 171 -16.93 3.68 -7.79
CA ASP A 171 -15.57 4.01 -8.22
C ASP A 171 -14.50 3.25 -7.42
N ALA A 172 -14.63 3.21 -6.09
CA ALA A 172 -13.69 2.53 -5.21
C ALA A 172 -13.64 1.01 -5.47
N PHE A 173 -14.78 0.35 -5.65
CA PHE A 173 -14.84 -1.08 -5.95
C PHE A 173 -14.37 -1.43 -7.36
N ARG A 174 -14.64 -0.56 -8.34
CA ARG A 174 -14.11 -0.69 -9.70
C ARG A 174 -12.57 -0.65 -9.68
N LYS A 175 -11.99 0.37 -9.04
CA LYS A 175 -10.52 0.54 -8.96
C LYS A 175 -9.85 -0.56 -8.14
N SER A 176 -10.44 -0.95 -7.00
CA SER A 176 -9.80 -1.88 -6.07
C SER A 176 -10.00 -3.36 -6.39
N CYS A 177 -11.18 -3.72 -6.90
CA CYS A 177 -11.63 -5.09 -7.06
C CYS A 177 -12.02 -5.47 -8.49
N GLY A 178 -12.10 -4.50 -9.41
CA GLY A 178 -12.53 -4.73 -10.80
C GLY A 178 -14.03 -5.01 -10.94
N ILE A 179 -14.83 -4.63 -9.95
CA ILE A 179 -16.29 -4.89 -9.95
C ILE A 179 -16.99 -3.77 -10.71
N THR A 180 -17.84 -4.15 -11.67
CA THR A 180 -18.59 -3.23 -12.53
C THR A 180 -20.11 -3.36 -12.37
N GLU A 181 -20.57 -4.47 -11.80
CA GLU A 181 -21.99 -4.73 -11.57
C GLU A 181 -22.40 -4.26 -10.18
N PHE A 182 -23.41 -3.39 -10.13
CA PHE A 182 -23.94 -2.79 -8.92
C PHE A 182 -25.47 -2.72 -8.99
N PRO A 183 -26.16 -2.64 -7.84
CA PRO A 183 -27.59 -2.43 -7.82
C PRO A 183 -27.98 -1.14 -8.55
N GLN A 184 -29.17 -1.14 -9.14
CA GLN A 184 -29.78 0.07 -9.67
C GLN A 184 -30.15 0.97 -8.50
N THR A 185 -29.33 1.99 -8.28
CA THR A 185 -29.46 2.96 -7.19
C THR A 185 -29.29 4.36 -7.75
N ASN A 186 -29.88 5.35 -7.09
CA ASN A 186 -29.56 6.75 -7.38
C ASN A 186 -28.08 6.99 -7.02
N PRO A 187 -27.22 7.44 -7.96
CA PRO A 187 -25.79 7.63 -7.70
C PRO A 187 -25.48 8.57 -6.52
N GLU A 188 -26.34 9.56 -6.29
CA GLU A 188 -26.24 10.58 -5.23
C GLU A 188 -26.95 10.15 -3.92
N GLU A 189 -27.51 8.94 -3.85
CA GLU A 189 -28.09 8.43 -2.61
C GLU A 189 -26.98 8.00 -1.65
N LYS A 190 -27.11 8.39 -0.38
CA LYS A 190 -26.26 7.90 0.70
C LYS A 190 -26.37 6.38 0.84
N VAL A 191 -25.24 5.74 1.08
CA VAL A 191 -25.18 4.28 1.24
C VAL A 191 -25.40 3.93 2.70
N TYR A 192 -26.48 3.19 2.98
CA TYR A 192 -26.73 2.62 4.29
C TYR A 192 -26.04 1.24 4.43
N ILE A 193 -25.54 0.96 5.63
CA ILE A 193 -24.70 -0.23 5.92
C ILE A 193 -25.47 -1.54 5.68
N ASP A 194 -26.75 -1.59 6.00
CA ASP A 194 -27.66 -2.71 5.76
C ASP A 194 -27.79 -3.03 4.27
N LYS A 195 -28.17 -2.04 3.44
CA LYS A 195 -28.28 -2.17 1.98
C LYS A 195 -26.94 -2.56 1.36
N PHE A 196 -25.85 -1.99 1.87
CA PHE A 196 -24.51 -2.31 1.40
C PHE A 196 -24.10 -3.74 1.75
N ALA A 197 -24.42 -4.23 2.96
CA ALA A 197 -24.16 -5.59 3.38
C ALA A 197 -24.98 -6.60 2.55
N GLU A 198 -26.25 -6.32 2.28
CA GLU A 198 -27.09 -7.12 1.37
C GLU A 198 -26.47 -7.23 -0.02
N TRP A 199 -26.02 -6.11 -0.59
CA TRP A 199 -25.33 -6.11 -1.87
C TRP A 199 -24.03 -6.94 -1.84
N LEU A 200 -23.22 -6.84 -0.78
CA LEU A 200 -22.01 -7.66 -0.64
C LEU A 200 -22.34 -9.16 -0.56
N ARG A 201 -23.43 -9.55 0.11
CA ARG A 201 -23.88 -10.96 0.16
C ARG A 201 -24.22 -11.47 -1.23
N GLU A 202 -24.95 -10.69 -2.02
CA GLU A 202 -25.28 -11.05 -3.39
C GLU A 202 -24.04 -11.12 -4.31
N LEU A 203 -23.16 -10.12 -4.20
CA LEU A 203 -21.91 -10.04 -4.95
C LEU A 203 -21.01 -11.26 -4.70
N TYR A 204 -20.91 -11.71 -3.44
CA TYR A 204 -20.05 -12.83 -3.03
C TYR A 204 -20.80 -14.13 -2.76
N LYS A 205 -22.05 -14.28 -3.24
CA LYS A 205 -22.90 -15.46 -2.94
C LYS A 205 -22.26 -16.80 -3.27
N ALA A 206 -21.44 -16.86 -4.33
CA ALA A 206 -20.75 -18.09 -4.74
C ALA A 206 -19.63 -18.52 -3.78
N ASP A 207 -19.14 -17.61 -2.93
CA ASP A 207 -18.04 -17.83 -1.99
C ASP A 207 -18.33 -17.16 -0.63
N LEU A 208 -19.59 -17.18 -0.21
CA LEU A 208 -20.07 -16.37 0.91
C LEU A 208 -19.31 -16.66 2.20
N LYS A 209 -19.01 -17.95 2.48
CA LYS A 209 -18.28 -18.40 3.67
C LYS A 209 -16.92 -17.71 3.84
N ARG A 210 -16.27 -17.29 2.75
CA ARG A 210 -14.99 -16.57 2.80
C ARG A 210 -15.17 -15.12 3.27
N TYR A 211 -16.25 -14.47 2.87
CA TYR A 211 -16.49 -13.05 3.10
C TYR A 211 -17.49 -12.78 4.24
N GLU A 212 -18.11 -13.82 4.79
CA GLU A 212 -19.11 -13.77 5.86
C GLU A 212 -18.65 -12.91 7.03
N ASN A 213 -17.44 -13.13 7.56
CA ASN A 213 -16.88 -12.30 8.63
C ASN A 213 -16.77 -10.81 8.26
N VAL A 214 -16.46 -10.49 7.00
CA VAL A 214 -16.37 -9.08 6.56
C VAL A 214 -17.76 -8.44 6.55
N ILE A 215 -18.75 -9.20 6.07
CA ILE A 215 -20.14 -8.76 5.92
C ILE A 215 -20.85 -8.68 7.27
N ASP A 216 -20.68 -9.65 8.16
CA ASP A 216 -21.38 -9.69 9.46
C ASP A 216 -20.85 -8.64 10.45
N ASN A 217 -19.65 -8.13 10.22
CA ASN A 217 -19.11 -6.96 10.91
C ASN A 217 -19.74 -5.63 10.45
N LEU A 218 -20.69 -5.67 9.51
CA LEU A 218 -21.52 -4.56 9.06
C LEU A 218 -22.88 -4.65 9.74
N VAL A 219 -23.12 -3.77 10.71
CA VAL A 219 -24.33 -3.82 11.54
C VAL A 219 -25.02 -2.46 11.59
N GLY A 220 -26.36 -2.48 11.47
CA GLY A 220 -27.26 -1.34 11.67
C GLY A 220 -27.55 -0.51 10.41
N GLU A 221 -28.58 0.34 10.51
CA GLU A 221 -29.07 1.22 9.43
C GLU A 221 -28.34 2.58 9.39
N LYS A 222 -27.03 2.60 9.66
CA LYS A 222 -26.24 3.85 9.63
C LYS A 222 -25.64 4.09 8.24
N ILE A 223 -25.34 5.34 7.94
CA ILE A 223 -24.64 5.72 6.71
C ILE A 223 -23.21 5.15 6.75
N LEU A 224 -22.81 4.48 5.68
CA LEU A 224 -21.45 4.01 5.44
C LEU A 224 -20.52 5.22 5.28
N ASN A 225 -19.49 5.31 6.11
CA ASN A 225 -18.47 6.35 5.97
C ASN A 225 -17.26 5.87 5.16
N LYS A 226 -16.49 6.84 4.65
CA LYS A 226 -15.32 6.59 3.79
C LYS A 226 -14.24 5.73 4.44
N GLY A 227 -13.91 5.98 5.71
CA GLY A 227 -12.90 5.20 6.44
C GLY A 227 -13.29 3.75 6.63
N LYS A 228 -14.58 3.49 6.90
CA LYS A 228 -15.15 2.14 6.98
C LYS A 228 -15.13 1.46 5.61
N LEU A 229 -15.50 2.14 4.53
CA LEU A 229 -15.39 1.60 3.16
C LEU A 229 -13.95 1.21 2.81
N ALA A 230 -12.97 2.07 3.15
CA ALA A 230 -11.55 1.80 2.92
C ALA A 230 -11.08 0.53 3.66
N SER A 231 -11.55 0.37 4.91
CA SER A 231 -11.26 -0.81 5.74
C SER A 231 -11.92 -2.08 5.20
N ILE A 232 -13.17 -2.00 4.74
CA ILE A 232 -13.89 -3.13 4.14
C ILE A 232 -13.19 -3.63 2.88
N ILE A 233 -12.77 -2.73 1.99
CA ILE A 233 -12.05 -3.10 0.77
C ILE A 233 -10.72 -3.81 1.11
N LEU A 234 -10.01 -3.34 2.14
CA LEU A 234 -8.82 -4.02 2.64
C LEU A 234 -9.15 -5.43 3.15
N ASP A 235 -10.22 -5.61 3.92
CA ASP A 235 -10.63 -6.91 4.46
C ASP A 235 -11.12 -7.88 3.36
N ILE A 236 -11.78 -7.37 2.32
CA ILE A 236 -12.11 -8.13 1.11
C ILE A 236 -10.82 -8.60 0.42
N LYS A 237 -9.81 -7.73 0.27
CA LYS A 237 -8.52 -8.10 -0.33
C LYS A 237 -7.79 -9.15 0.51
N ARG A 238 -7.79 -9.03 1.84
CA ARG A 238 -7.23 -10.04 2.77
C ARG A 238 -7.88 -11.41 2.63
N SER A 239 -9.18 -11.43 2.36
CA SER A 239 -9.95 -12.67 2.27
C SER A 239 -9.74 -13.38 0.92
N LYS A 240 -9.14 -12.72 -0.09
CA LYS A 240 -8.85 -13.35 -1.38
C LYS A 240 -7.86 -14.52 -1.20
N PRO A 241 -8.03 -15.61 -1.98
CA PRO A 241 -7.14 -16.75 -1.89
C PRO A 241 -5.76 -16.35 -2.40
N LEU A 242 -4.71 -16.89 -1.78
CA LEU A 242 -3.35 -16.76 -2.29
C LEU A 242 -3.34 -17.18 -3.75
N ALA A 243 -2.77 -16.34 -4.62
CA ALA A 243 -2.66 -16.65 -6.03
C ALA A 243 -1.88 -17.96 -6.19
N LYS A 244 -2.54 -19.03 -6.62
CA LYS A 244 -1.84 -20.25 -7.05
C LYS A 244 -1.06 -19.89 -8.31
N LYS A 245 0.27 -19.83 -8.24
CA LYS A 245 1.08 -19.79 -9.47
C LYS A 245 0.73 -21.04 -10.29
N LYS A 246 0.45 -20.84 -11.58
CA LYS A 246 0.61 -21.90 -12.57
C LYS A 246 2.06 -22.38 -12.46
N LYS A 247 2.24 -23.68 -12.20
CA LYS A 247 3.55 -24.33 -12.26
C LYS A 247 4.18 -24.13 -13.62
#